data_AF-A0AAV4DSM6-F1
#
_entry.id   AF-A0AAV4DSM6-F1
#
_cell.length_a   1.000
_cell.length_b   1.000
_cell.length_c   1.000
_cell.angle_alpha   90.00
_cell.angle_beta   90.00
_cell.angle_gamma   90.00
#
_symmetry.space_group_name_H-M   'P 1'
#
loop_
_entity.id
_entity.type
_entity.pdbx_description
1 polymer ?
#
loop_
_entity_poly.entity_id
_entity_poly.type
_entity_poly.pdbx_seq_one_letter_code
_entity_poly.pdbx_strand_id
1 'polypeptide(L)'
;MKKKVGLGFYFLKSNELEILDAVRQCWASVYAHQAVEYRRQHGQPINVLVGVVIQYMVPADAAGVMFTADPISGSSSVLVLNANFGLGESVVSGSSDPDTIHVNRDPEAPHDPSKLKLGSITVGEKKTRLVETGTGGIREEAITDSKSSVCLNEEMIMRLASLGIELEKRFGSPRDVEWAVVGSHIFMLQCRPITVAETETESDLMHEFDSPMTCDYEWMTTSNIRYTSWL
;
A
#
# COMPACT_ATOMS: atom_id res chain seq x y z
N MET A 1 0.83 19.87 -1.39
CA MET A 1 -0.37 19.95 -0.52
C MET A 1 -0.15 18.99 0.64
N LYS A 2 -0.51 19.33 1.89
CA LYS A 2 -0.33 18.43 3.05
C LYS A 2 -1.66 17.76 3.36
N LYS A 3 -1.78 16.45 3.23
CA LYS A 3 -2.96 15.69 3.68
C LYS A 3 -2.52 14.43 4.43
N LYS A 4 -3.36 14.01 5.37
CA LYS A 4 -3.02 13.24 6.55
C LYS A 4 -3.79 11.92 6.52
N VAL A 5 -3.08 10.81 6.36
CA VAL A 5 -3.60 9.45 6.62
C VAL A 5 -2.47 8.72 7.35
N GLY A 6 -2.70 8.35 8.61
CA GLY A 6 -1.83 7.55 9.49
C GLY A 6 -0.32 7.82 9.47
N LEU A 7 0.20 8.69 10.34
CA LEU A 7 1.66 8.94 10.63
C LEU A 7 2.62 9.17 9.43
N GLY A 8 2.20 8.98 8.19
CA GLY A 8 2.96 9.20 6.97
C GLY A 8 2.61 10.55 6.36
N PHE A 9 3.64 11.35 6.09
CA PHE A 9 3.53 12.54 5.26
C PHE A 9 4.22 12.24 3.94
N TYR A 10 3.46 12.30 2.85
CA TYR A 10 4.03 12.25 1.51
C TYR A 10 4.44 13.65 1.07
N PHE A 11 5.71 13.80 0.70
CA PHE A 11 6.24 15.04 0.16
C PHE A 11 6.78 14.78 -1.23
N LEU A 12 6.25 15.51 -2.21
CA LEU A 12 6.85 15.60 -3.53
C LEU A 12 7.81 16.77 -3.53
N LYS A 13 9.09 16.45 -3.76
CA LYS A 13 10.23 17.36 -3.60
C LYS A 13 11.26 17.02 -4.66
N SER A 14 11.75 18.05 -5.34
CA SER A 14 12.63 17.90 -6.51
C SER A 14 14.07 18.38 -6.26
N ASN A 15 14.35 19.02 -5.12
CA ASN A 15 15.69 19.48 -4.75
C ASN A 15 16.07 19.12 -3.30
N GLU A 16 17.38 19.14 -3.02
CA GLU A 16 17.96 18.71 -1.75
C GLU A 16 17.43 19.50 -0.54
N LEU A 17 17.35 20.82 -0.65
CA LEU A 17 16.87 21.69 0.45
C LEU A 17 15.42 21.38 0.80
N GLU A 18 14.59 21.15 -0.22
CA GLU A 18 13.20 20.75 -0.06
C GLU A 18 13.05 19.37 0.57
N ILE A 19 13.92 18.42 0.25
CA ILE A 19 13.95 17.10 0.87
C ILE A 19 14.33 17.21 2.35
N LEU A 20 15.38 17.97 2.67
CA LEU A 20 15.81 18.19 4.06
C LEU A 20 14.73 18.88 4.89
N ASP A 21 14.02 19.86 4.31
CA ASP A 21 12.88 20.49 4.98
C ASP A 21 11.73 19.50 5.21
N ALA A 22 11.41 18.65 4.22
CA ALA A 22 10.42 17.59 4.36
C ALA A 22 10.79 16.59 5.47
N VAL A 23 12.05 16.18 5.57
CA VAL A 23 12.54 15.31 6.65
C VAL A 23 12.33 15.96 8.02
N ARG A 24 12.66 17.24 8.16
CA ARG A 24 12.41 18.00 9.41
C ARG A 24 10.92 18.05 9.75
N GLN A 25 10.06 18.23 8.75
CA GLN A 25 8.62 18.22 8.93
C GLN A 25 8.10 16.84 9.35
N CYS A 26 8.62 15.73 8.79
CA CYS A 26 8.29 14.37 9.22
C CYS A 26 8.59 14.18 10.72
N TRP A 27 9.80 14.54 11.17
CA TRP A 27 10.15 14.43 12.58
C TRP A 27 9.29 15.31 13.48
N ALA A 28 9.01 16.55 13.07
CA ALA A 28 8.13 17.44 13.82
C ALA A 28 6.69 16.89 13.93
N SER A 29 6.24 16.15 12.91
CA SER A 29 4.87 15.64 12.86
C SER A 29 4.53 14.61 13.94
N VAL A 30 5.54 13.93 14.48
CA VAL A 30 5.42 13.02 15.63
C VAL A 30 4.82 13.74 16.83
N TYR A 31 5.10 15.03 16.97
CA TYR A 31 4.62 15.88 18.06
C TYR A 31 3.30 16.58 17.74
N ALA A 32 2.66 16.28 16.61
CA ALA A 32 1.32 16.79 16.33
C ALA A 32 0.33 16.30 17.41
N HIS A 33 -0.59 17.18 17.81
CA HIS A 33 -1.56 16.91 18.88
C HIS A 33 -2.21 15.52 18.78
N GLN A 34 -2.69 15.13 17.60
CA GLN A 34 -3.32 13.83 17.37
C GLN A 34 -2.37 12.64 17.60
N ALA A 35 -1.11 12.76 17.21
CA ALA A 35 -0.11 11.69 17.38
C ALA A 35 0.33 11.55 18.85
N VAL A 36 0.41 12.66 19.59
CA VAL A 36 0.67 12.64 21.03
C VAL A 36 -0.51 12.06 21.80
N GLU A 37 -1.73 12.48 21.48
CA GLU A 37 -2.94 12.01 22.15
C GLU A 37 -3.19 10.52 21.91
N TYR A 38 -3.00 10.04 20.67
CA TYR A 38 -3.09 8.60 20.36
C TYR A 38 -2.12 7.79 21.23
N ARG A 39 -0.86 8.21 21.32
CA ARG A 39 0.15 7.53 22.14
C ARG A 39 -0.18 7.56 23.61
N ARG A 40 -0.67 8.69 24.12
CA ARG A 40 -1.13 8.83 25.51
C ARG A 40 -2.27 7.85 25.82
N GLN A 41 -3.24 7.71 24.91
CA GLN A 41 -4.38 6.79 25.07
C GLN A 41 -3.96 5.32 25.05
N HIS A 42 -2.88 4.98 24.34
CA HIS A 42 -2.36 3.61 24.21
C HIS A 42 -1.14 3.33 25.10
N GLY A 43 -0.84 4.21 26.06
CA GLY A 43 0.26 4.02 27.03
C GLY A 43 1.67 4.06 26.40
N GLN A 44 1.82 4.62 25.20
CA GLN A 44 3.09 4.68 24.48
C GLN A 44 3.91 5.93 24.85
N PRO A 45 5.27 5.85 24.81
CA PRO A 45 6.13 7.01 25.06
C PRO A 45 5.87 8.17 24.09
N ILE A 46 5.91 9.40 24.61
CA ILE A 46 5.79 10.62 23.79
C ILE A 46 7.06 10.86 22.96
N ASN A 47 8.22 10.51 23.49
CA ASN A 47 9.48 10.57 22.75
C ASN A 47 9.72 9.22 22.07
N VAL A 48 9.74 9.23 20.75
CA VAL A 48 9.99 8.06 19.90
C VAL A 48 10.98 8.43 18.81
N LEU A 49 11.75 7.45 18.35
CA LEU A 49 12.60 7.60 17.18
C LEU A 49 11.77 7.31 15.94
N VAL A 50 11.95 8.10 14.87
CA VAL A 50 11.25 7.92 13.60
C VAL A 50 12.25 7.88 12.46
N GLY A 51 12.20 6.79 11.69
CA GLY A 51 12.87 6.68 10.40
C GLY A 51 12.09 7.42 9.33
N VAL A 52 12.79 8.12 8.43
CA VAL A 52 12.20 8.76 7.26
C VAL A 52 12.67 8.03 6.02
N VAL A 53 11.74 7.47 5.26
CA VAL A 53 12.01 6.82 3.98
C VAL A 53 11.96 7.87 2.88
N ILE A 54 13.04 7.99 2.11
CA ILE A 54 13.11 8.83 0.92
C ILE A 54 13.14 7.88 -0.27
N GLN A 55 12.10 7.95 -1.11
CA GLN A 55 11.93 7.08 -2.27
C GLN A 55 11.72 7.91 -3.53
N TYR A 56 12.09 7.33 -4.68
CA TYR A 56 11.75 7.92 -5.96
C TYR A 56 10.23 7.90 -6.17
N MET A 57 9.71 8.99 -6.71
CA MET A 57 8.31 9.05 -7.11
C MET A 57 8.09 8.25 -8.39
N VAL A 58 7.05 7.41 -8.39
CA VAL A 58 6.67 6.62 -9.56
C VAL A 58 5.59 7.41 -10.35
N PRO A 59 5.84 7.79 -11.62
CA PRO A 59 4.85 8.48 -12.45
C PRO A 59 3.79 7.49 -12.96
N ALA A 60 2.94 7.04 -12.04
CA ALA A 60 2.04 5.91 -12.26
C ALA A 60 0.92 6.22 -13.28
N ASP A 61 0.69 5.29 -14.21
CA ASP A 61 -0.52 5.24 -15.05
C ASP A 61 -1.74 4.82 -14.23
N ALA A 62 -1.52 3.85 -13.32
CA ALA A 62 -2.47 3.39 -12.33
C ALA A 62 -1.75 3.03 -11.03
N ALA A 63 -2.40 3.23 -9.90
CA ALA A 63 -1.86 2.88 -8.60
C ALA A 63 -2.99 2.50 -7.64
N GLY A 64 -2.63 1.84 -6.56
CA GLY A 64 -3.62 1.31 -5.67
C GLY A 64 -3.07 0.55 -4.48
N VAL A 65 -3.99 -0.15 -3.83
CA VAL A 65 -3.73 -1.00 -2.67
C VAL A 65 -4.22 -2.40 -3.00
N MET A 66 -3.48 -3.41 -2.56
CA MET A 66 -3.85 -4.82 -2.64
C MET A 66 -3.83 -5.41 -1.24
N PHE A 67 -4.95 -6.01 -0.85
CA PHE A 67 -5.05 -6.84 0.33
C PHE A 67 -5.02 -8.29 -0.10
N THR A 68 -4.13 -9.09 0.49
CA THR A 68 -4.07 -10.51 0.16
C THR A 68 -5.15 -11.32 0.89
N ALA A 69 -5.76 -10.78 1.94
CA ALA A 69 -7.01 -11.29 2.52
C ALA A 69 -8.07 -10.18 2.47
N ASP A 70 -9.35 -10.54 2.41
CA ASP A 70 -10.44 -9.57 2.43
C ASP A 70 -10.42 -8.75 3.74
N PRO A 71 -10.22 -7.42 3.69
CA PRO A 71 -10.11 -6.60 4.89
C PRO A 71 -11.43 -6.43 5.64
N ILE A 72 -12.58 -6.77 5.03
CA ILE A 72 -13.91 -6.66 5.65
C ILE A 72 -14.29 -7.97 6.34
N SER A 73 -14.20 -9.09 5.62
CA SER A 73 -14.59 -10.40 6.15
C SER A 73 -13.47 -11.16 6.87
N GLY A 74 -12.22 -10.78 6.64
CA GLY A 74 -11.04 -11.53 7.09
C GLY A 74 -10.71 -12.75 6.24
N SER A 75 -11.52 -13.09 5.24
CA SER A 75 -11.33 -14.29 4.44
C SER A 75 -10.03 -14.24 3.62
N SER A 76 -9.16 -15.23 3.83
CA SER A 76 -7.96 -15.45 3.04
C SER A 76 -8.22 -16.05 1.66
N SER A 77 -9.47 -16.44 1.35
CA SER A 77 -9.81 -17.08 0.06
C SER A 77 -9.82 -16.11 -1.13
N VAL A 78 -9.79 -14.80 -0.88
CA VAL A 78 -9.89 -13.76 -1.92
C VAL A 78 -8.86 -12.66 -1.67
N LEU A 79 -8.16 -12.27 -2.73
CA LEU A 79 -7.38 -11.04 -2.76
C LEU A 79 -8.26 -9.90 -3.26
N VAL A 80 -8.12 -8.73 -2.64
CA VAL A 80 -8.87 -7.52 -3.00
C VAL A 80 -7.90 -6.45 -3.48
N LEU A 81 -8.05 -6.02 -4.74
CA LEU A 81 -7.29 -4.92 -5.30
C LEU A 81 -8.20 -3.70 -5.44
N ASN A 82 -7.79 -2.57 -4.87
CA ASN A 82 -8.38 -1.27 -5.10
C ASN A 82 -7.45 -0.44 -5.97
N ALA A 83 -7.92 -0.02 -7.14
CA ALA A 83 -7.08 0.59 -8.16
C ALA A 83 -7.70 1.88 -8.71
N ASN A 84 -6.87 2.88 -8.99
CA ASN A 84 -7.31 4.11 -9.63
C ASN A 84 -6.27 4.59 -10.66
N PHE A 85 -6.71 5.47 -11.56
CA PHE A 85 -5.81 6.11 -12.53
C PHE A 85 -4.91 7.14 -11.87
N GLY A 86 -3.68 7.24 -12.35
CA GLY A 86 -2.69 8.18 -11.84
C GLY A 86 -2.10 7.76 -10.50
N LEU A 87 -1.74 8.75 -9.68
CA LEU A 87 -1.05 8.53 -8.42
C LEU A 87 -1.94 7.91 -7.32
N GLY A 88 -1.36 6.99 -6.56
CA GLY A 88 -2.05 6.17 -5.56
C GLY A 88 -2.60 6.93 -4.35
N GLU A 89 -2.20 8.19 -4.15
CA GLU A 89 -2.73 9.05 -3.08
C GLU A 89 -4.26 9.18 -3.17
N SER A 90 -4.83 9.14 -4.38
CA SER A 90 -6.28 9.19 -4.61
C SER A 90 -7.06 8.02 -4.00
N VAL A 91 -6.45 6.83 -3.91
CA VAL A 91 -7.05 5.63 -3.31
C VAL A 91 -6.95 5.69 -1.78
N VAL A 92 -5.83 6.21 -1.26
CA VAL A 92 -5.58 6.31 0.19
C VAL A 92 -6.36 7.45 0.83
N SER A 93 -6.66 8.53 0.10
CA SER A 93 -7.40 9.69 0.63
C SER A 93 -8.93 9.58 0.55
N GLY A 94 -9.49 8.55 -0.11
CA GLY A 94 -10.94 8.35 -0.26
C GLY A 94 -11.65 9.43 -1.07
N SER A 95 -10.93 10.15 -1.93
CA SER A 95 -11.46 11.29 -2.71
C SER A 95 -12.13 10.90 -4.02
N SER A 96 -12.00 9.63 -4.42
CA SER A 96 -12.58 9.03 -5.62
C SER A 96 -12.90 7.57 -5.36
N ASP A 97 -13.97 7.05 -5.95
CA ASP A 97 -14.26 5.61 -5.90
C ASP A 97 -13.27 4.86 -6.82
N PRO A 98 -12.38 4.02 -6.27
CA PRO A 98 -11.48 3.19 -7.06
C PRO A 98 -12.25 2.03 -7.72
N ASP A 99 -11.60 1.36 -8.67
CA ASP A 99 -12.03 0.02 -9.07
C ASP A 99 -11.74 -0.96 -7.94
N THR A 100 -12.71 -1.79 -7.61
CA THR A 100 -12.53 -2.91 -6.68
C THR A 100 -12.56 -4.21 -7.46
N ILE A 101 -11.47 -4.96 -7.37
CA ILE A 101 -11.24 -6.18 -8.13
C ILE A 101 -10.99 -7.32 -7.14
N HIS A 102 -11.72 -8.42 -7.29
CA HIS A 102 -11.56 -9.62 -6.48
C HIS A 102 -10.85 -10.69 -7.29
N VAL A 103 -9.82 -11.32 -6.73
CA VAL A 103 -9.13 -12.47 -7.31
C VAL A 103 -9.27 -13.64 -6.35
N ASN A 104 -9.91 -14.70 -6.81
CA ASN A 104 -10.18 -15.89 -6.01
C ASN A 104 -8.96 -16.80 -5.98
N ARG A 105 -8.67 -17.35 -4.80
CA ARG A 105 -7.69 -18.42 -4.61
C ARG A 105 -8.31 -19.79 -4.84
N ASP A 106 -7.49 -20.74 -5.24
CA ASP A 106 -7.88 -22.15 -5.24
C ASP A 106 -7.72 -22.68 -3.81
N PRO A 107 -8.78 -23.23 -3.19
CA PRO A 107 -8.71 -23.71 -1.80
C PRO A 107 -7.73 -24.89 -1.64
N GLU A 108 -7.49 -25.68 -2.69
CA GLU A 108 -6.54 -26.80 -2.64
C GLU A 108 -5.09 -26.35 -2.88
N ALA A 109 -4.90 -25.10 -3.33
CA ALA A 109 -3.59 -24.54 -3.63
C ALA A 109 -3.56 -23.01 -3.38
N PRO A 110 -3.78 -22.55 -2.13
CA PRO A 110 -3.99 -21.14 -1.82
C PRO A 110 -2.78 -20.25 -2.11
N HIS A 111 -1.58 -20.85 -2.10
CA HIS A 111 -0.30 -20.17 -2.33
C HIS A 111 0.29 -20.44 -3.73
N ASP A 112 -0.48 -21.01 -4.66
CA ASP A 112 -0.04 -21.22 -6.06
C ASP A 112 -0.58 -20.11 -6.97
N PRO A 113 0.28 -19.17 -7.42
CA PRO A 113 -0.14 -18.07 -8.30
C PRO A 113 -0.77 -18.52 -9.61
N SER A 114 -0.43 -19.72 -10.11
CA SER A 114 -0.96 -20.26 -11.37
C SER A 114 -2.42 -20.70 -11.28
N LYS A 115 -2.95 -20.84 -10.05
CA LYS A 115 -4.31 -21.29 -9.76
C LYS A 115 -5.28 -20.15 -9.46
N LEU A 116 -4.77 -18.92 -9.36
CA LEU A 116 -5.58 -17.73 -9.15
C LEU A 116 -6.59 -17.55 -10.30
N LYS A 117 -7.79 -17.10 -9.97
CA LYS A 117 -8.85 -16.80 -10.95
C LYS A 117 -9.42 -15.42 -10.71
N LEU A 118 -9.57 -14.66 -11.79
CA LEU A 118 -10.30 -13.39 -11.73
C LEU A 118 -11.73 -13.65 -11.25
N GLY A 119 -12.14 -12.93 -10.21
CA GLY A 119 -13.50 -12.94 -9.67
C GLY A 119 -14.32 -11.80 -10.27
N SER A 120 -14.79 -10.90 -9.42
CA SER A 120 -15.59 -9.74 -9.84
C SER A 120 -14.74 -8.49 -10.02
N ILE A 121 -15.19 -7.62 -10.92
CA ILE A 121 -14.67 -6.25 -11.08
C ILE A 121 -15.84 -5.30 -10.89
N THR A 122 -15.71 -4.40 -9.92
CA THR A 122 -16.63 -3.28 -9.68
C THR A 122 -15.92 -2.01 -10.08
N VAL A 123 -16.45 -1.33 -11.09
CA VAL A 123 -15.86 -0.10 -11.62
C VAL A 123 -16.28 1.10 -10.77
N GLY A 124 -15.32 1.84 -10.25
CA GLY A 124 -15.57 3.03 -9.44
C GLY A 124 -15.88 4.28 -10.27
N GLU A 125 -16.57 5.26 -9.67
CA GLU A 125 -16.77 6.58 -10.27
C GLU A 125 -15.50 7.43 -10.20
N LYS A 126 -14.61 7.22 -11.17
CA LYS A 126 -13.33 7.95 -11.27
C LYS A 126 -13.55 9.35 -11.86
N LYS A 127 -13.76 10.34 -10.99
CA LYS A 127 -14.01 11.75 -11.38
C LYS A 127 -12.72 12.53 -11.63
N THR A 128 -11.65 12.22 -10.90
CA THR A 128 -10.38 12.93 -10.97
C THR A 128 -9.19 11.98 -10.85
N ARG A 129 -8.05 12.38 -11.42
CA ARG A 129 -6.75 11.71 -11.24
C ARG A 129 -5.71 12.72 -10.75
N LEU A 130 -4.76 12.26 -9.96
CA LEU A 130 -3.59 13.04 -9.57
C LEU A 130 -2.44 12.74 -10.54
N VAL A 131 -1.88 13.79 -11.13
CA VAL A 131 -0.71 13.71 -12.02
C VAL A 131 0.43 14.54 -11.46
N GLU A 132 1.66 14.11 -11.71
CA GLU A 132 2.85 14.88 -11.38
C GLU A 132 2.92 16.15 -12.25
N THR A 133 3.12 17.29 -11.63
CA THR A 133 3.55 18.49 -12.34
C THR A 133 5.06 18.39 -12.52
N GLY A 134 5.58 18.55 -13.74
CA GLY A 134 7.02 18.45 -14.07
C GLY A 134 7.97 19.40 -13.32
N THR A 135 7.48 20.12 -12.31
CA THR A 135 8.20 20.97 -11.35
C THR A 135 8.22 20.40 -9.91
N GLY A 136 7.85 19.13 -9.70
CA GLY A 136 7.92 18.47 -8.38
C GLY A 136 6.69 18.65 -7.49
N GLY A 137 5.51 18.70 -8.09
CA GLY A 137 4.22 18.85 -7.40
C GLY A 137 3.16 17.90 -7.98
N ILE A 138 1.93 17.98 -7.46
CA ILE A 138 0.78 17.24 -8.02
C ILE A 138 -0.32 18.20 -8.42
N ARG A 139 -0.99 17.84 -9.51
CA ARG A 139 -2.21 18.50 -9.97
C ARG A 139 -3.31 17.47 -10.08
N GLU A 140 -4.50 17.89 -9.66
CA GLU A 140 -5.73 17.14 -9.91
C GLU A 140 -6.25 17.49 -11.32
N GLU A 141 -6.44 16.47 -12.13
CA GLU A 141 -7.03 16.58 -13.47
C GLU A 141 -8.38 15.85 -13.49
N ALA A 142 -9.39 16.52 -14.03
CA ALA A 142 -10.67 15.87 -14.31
C ALA A 142 -10.46 14.82 -15.40
N ILE A 143 -10.96 13.60 -15.18
CA ILE A 143 -10.89 12.58 -16.21
C ILE A 143 -12.06 12.82 -17.16
N THR A 144 -11.80 13.45 -18.30
CA THR A 144 -12.84 13.81 -19.29
C THR A 144 -13.34 12.62 -20.11
N ASP A 145 -12.65 11.47 -20.04
CA ASP A 145 -12.94 10.27 -20.83
C ASP A 145 -13.24 9.01 -19.96
N SER A 146 -13.49 9.18 -18.64
CA SER A 146 -13.68 8.06 -17.70
C SER A 146 -15.07 7.41 -17.75
N LYS A 147 -15.66 7.25 -18.94
CA LYS A 147 -16.86 6.40 -19.04
C LYS A 147 -16.44 4.93 -18.90
N SER A 148 -16.44 4.45 -17.66
CA SER A 148 -16.60 3.04 -17.28
C SER A 148 -15.48 2.07 -17.70
N SER A 149 -14.25 2.52 -17.94
CA SER A 149 -13.12 1.61 -18.14
C SER A 149 -12.44 1.23 -16.82
N VAL A 150 -12.14 -0.07 -16.70
CA VAL A 150 -11.29 -0.62 -15.64
C VAL A 150 -9.88 -0.05 -15.82
N CYS A 151 -9.24 0.40 -14.75
CA CYS A 151 -7.91 1.02 -14.82
C CYS A 151 -6.77 0.02 -15.04
N LEU A 152 -7.03 -1.26 -14.84
CA LEU A 152 -6.12 -2.36 -15.10
C LEU A 152 -6.74 -3.34 -16.10
N ASN A 153 -5.93 -3.87 -17.00
CA ASN A 153 -6.33 -5.03 -17.78
C ASN A 153 -6.15 -6.33 -16.96
N GLU A 154 -6.77 -7.41 -17.42
CA GLU A 154 -6.74 -8.71 -16.74
C GLU A 154 -5.31 -9.25 -16.54
N GLU A 155 -4.44 -9.10 -17.54
CA GLU A 155 -3.04 -9.51 -17.44
C GLU A 155 -2.34 -8.82 -16.25
N MET A 156 -2.51 -7.51 -16.10
CA MET A 156 -1.90 -6.75 -15.02
C MET A 156 -2.50 -7.11 -13.66
N ILE A 157 -3.82 -7.33 -13.60
CA ILE A 157 -4.51 -7.79 -12.38
C ILE A 157 -3.91 -9.12 -11.90
N MET A 158 -3.78 -10.10 -12.80
CA MET A 158 -3.25 -11.41 -12.45
C MET A 158 -1.77 -11.36 -12.06
N ARG A 159 -0.98 -10.49 -12.69
CA ARG A 159 0.43 -10.26 -12.31
C ARG A 159 0.55 -9.62 -10.92
N LEU A 160 -0.28 -8.63 -10.60
CA LEU A 160 -0.33 -8.01 -9.27
C LEU A 160 -0.72 -9.04 -8.21
N ALA A 161 -1.79 -9.80 -8.44
CA ALA A 161 -2.25 -10.83 -7.51
C ALA A 161 -1.19 -11.91 -7.27
N SER A 162 -0.49 -12.33 -8.34
CA SER A 162 0.62 -13.29 -8.23
C SER A 162 1.76 -12.76 -7.36
N LEU A 163 2.13 -11.49 -7.51
CA LEU A 163 3.13 -10.86 -6.65
C LEU A 163 2.64 -10.72 -5.20
N GLY A 164 1.34 -10.51 -4.98
CA GLY A 164 0.72 -10.50 -3.66
C GLY A 164 0.87 -11.82 -2.92
N ILE A 165 0.56 -12.93 -3.59
CA ILE A 165 0.76 -14.28 -3.05
C ILE A 165 2.24 -14.53 -2.71
N GLU A 166 3.15 -14.14 -3.59
CA GLU A 166 4.60 -14.32 -3.35
C GLU A 166 5.07 -13.49 -2.14
N LEU A 167 4.56 -12.26 -1.97
CA LEU A 167 4.85 -11.42 -0.81
C LEU A 167 4.28 -12.03 0.48
N GLU A 168 3.01 -12.43 0.48
CA GLU A 168 2.38 -13.10 1.63
C GLU A 168 3.17 -14.33 2.06
N LYS A 169 3.53 -15.20 1.11
CA LYS A 169 4.31 -16.41 1.36
C LYS A 169 5.68 -16.09 1.98
N ARG A 170 6.35 -15.03 1.50
CA ARG A 170 7.66 -14.62 2.04
C ARG A 170 7.58 -14.06 3.44
N PHE A 171 6.51 -13.33 3.76
CA PHE A 171 6.31 -12.71 5.09
C PHE A 171 5.52 -13.60 6.06
N GLY A 172 4.95 -14.71 5.59
CA GLY A 172 4.22 -15.69 6.40
C GLY A 172 2.88 -15.22 6.94
N SER A 173 2.32 -14.13 6.42
CA SER A 173 1.04 -13.59 6.90
C SER A 173 0.40 -12.63 5.89
N PRO A 174 -0.94 -12.43 5.92
CA PRO A 174 -1.67 -11.60 4.95
C PRO A 174 -1.16 -10.15 4.89
N ARG A 175 -1.01 -9.60 3.68
CA ARG A 175 -0.36 -8.30 3.41
C ARG A 175 -1.33 -7.26 2.86
N ASP A 176 -1.15 -6.04 3.34
CA ASP A 176 -1.64 -4.80 2.74
C ASP A 176 -0.46 -4.17 1.98
N VAL A 177 -0.59 -4.11 0.65
CA VAL A 177 0.47 -3.75 -0.28
C VAL A 177 0.05 -2.54 -1.09
N GLU A 178 0.83 -1.46 -1.02
CA GLU A 178 0.69 -0.31 -1.92
C GLU A 178 1.54 -0.54 -3.17
N TRP A 179 0.97 -0.27 -4.34
CA TRP A 179 1.60 -0.53 -5.63
C TRP A 179 1.30 0.57 -6.65
N ALA A 180 2.15 0.64 -7.67
CA ALA A 180 2.00 1.51 -8.83
C ALA A 180 2.37 0.77 -10.12
N VAL A 181 1.77 1.18 -11.24
CA VAL A 181 2.00 0.63 -12.57
C VAL A 181 2.44 1.75 -13.52
N VAL A 182 3.49 1.47 -14.29
CA VAL A 182 3.96 2.32 -15.41
C VAL A 182 4.15 1.43 -16.64
N GLY A 183 3.29 1.58 -17.63
CA GLY A 183 3.17 0.68 -18.77
C GLY A 183 2.96 -0.76 -18.31
N SER A 184 3.95 -1.62 -18.56
CA SER A 184 3.92 -3.04 -18.17
C SER A 184 4.69 -3.35 -16.88
N HIS A 185 5.25 -2.34 -16.20
CA HIS A 185 6.08 -2.49 -15.01
C HIS A 185 5.26 -2.23 -13.75
N ILE A 186 5.44 -3.11 -12.75
CA ILE A 186 4.85 -3.00 -11.43
C ILE A 186 5.92 -2.52 -10.44
N PHE A 187 5.58 -1.53 -9.63
CA PHE A 187 6.40 -1.03 -8.53
C PHE A 187 5.66 -1.31 -7.22
N MET A 188 6.31 -2.00 -6.29
CA MET A 188 5.81 -2.17 -4.93
C MET A 188 6.35 -1.03 -4.06
N LEU A 189 5.44 -0.28 -3.44
CA LEU A 189 5.76 0.95 -2.71
C LEU A 189 5.82 0.70 -1.19
N GLN A 190 4.85 -0.02 -0.67
CA GLN A 190 4.76 -0.38 0.75
C GLN A 190 4.19 -1.79 0.88
N CYS A 191 4.63 -2.53 1.90
CA CYS A 191 4.06 -3.83 2.26
C CYS A 191 4.02 -3.92 3.78
N ARG A 192 2.83 -4.15 4.35
CA ARG A 192 2.63 -4.24 5.80
C ARG A 192 1.66 -5.38 6.15
N PRO A 193 1.70 -5.91 7.39
CA PRO A 193 0.70 -6.85 7.85
C PRO A 193 -0.71 -6.28 7.86
N ILE A 194 -1.68 -7.08 7.42
CA ILE A 194 -3.09 -6.85 7.73
C ILE A 194 -3.30 -7.21 9.20
N THR A 195 -3.76 -6.25 10.00
CA THR A 195 -3.98 -6.41 11.44
C THR A 195 -5.47 -6.42 11.79
N VAL A 196 -6.34 -6.86 10.87
CA VAL A 196 -7.78 -6.98 11.17
C VAL A 196 -7.92 -7.89 12.38
N ALA A 197 -8.71 -7.48 13.37
CA ALA A 197 -8.91 -8.21 14.61
C ALA A 197 -9.15 -9.68 14.31
N GLU A 198 -8.17 -10.52 14.72
CA GLU A 198 -8.10 -11.95 14.47
C GLU A 198 -9.45 -12.60 14.77
N THR A 199 -10.22 -12.84 13.72
CA THR A 199 -11.34 -13.76 13.75
C THR A 199 -10.91 -14.87 12.81
N GLU A 200 -10.25 -15.89 13.37
CA GLU A 200 -9.79 -17.05 12.61
C GLU A 200 -10.95 -17.59 11.77
N THR A 201 -10.81 -17.58 10.45
CA THR A 201 -11.83 -18.15 9.57
C THR A 201 -11.65 -19.67 9.47
N GLU A 202 -12.69 -20.43 9.13
CA GLU A 202 -12.58 -21.90 8.96
C GLU A 202 -11.48 -22.28 7.94
N SER A 203 -11.25 -21.43 6.93
CA SER A 203 -10.16 -21.59 5.96
C SER A 203 -8.78 -21.44 6.61
N ASP A 204 -8.62 -20.48 7.53
CA ASP A 204 -7.34 -20.25 8.21
C ASP A 204 -7.01 -21.41 9.16
N LEU A 205 -8.03 -21.95 9.84
CA LEU A 205 -7.91 -23.15 10.69
C LEU A 205 -7.59 -24.42 9.87
N MET A 206 -8.11 -24.53 8.66
CA MET A 206 -7.82 -25.67 7.77
C MET A 206 -6.40 -25.63 7.18
N HIS A 207 -5.81 -24.44 7.04
CA HIS A 207 -4.50 -24.24 6.39
C HIS A 207 -3.42 -23.69 7.34
N GLU A 208 -3.62 -23.79 8.64
CA GLU A 208 -2.70 -23.30 9.68
C GLU A 208 -1.27 -23.84 9.49
N PHE A 209 -1.14 -25.10 9.06
CA PHE A 209 0.16 -25.77 8.85
C PHE A 209 0.76 -25.55 7.45
N ASP A 210 0.04 -24.91 6.53
CA ASP A 210 0.46 -24.69 5.15
C ASP A 210 1.21 -23.35 4.99
N SER A 211 1.23 -22.51 6.03
CA SER A 211 1.92 -21.22 6.06
C SER A 211 3.14 -21.27 6.99
N PRO A 212 4.21 -20.49 6.72
CA PRO A 212 5.30 -20.34 7.67
C PRO A 212 4.75 -19.84 9.00
N MET A 213 5.10 -20.49 10.12
CA MET A 213 4.71 -20.01 11.44
C MET A 213 5.11 -18.52 11.58
N THR A 214 4.15 -17.69 11.98
CA THR A 214 4.38 -16.31 12.38
C THR A 214 5.38 -16.31 13.53
N CYS A 215 6.65 -16.08 13.24
CA CYS A 215 7.63 -15.87 14.30
C CYS A 215 7.49 -14.43 14.79
N ASP A 216 7.45 -14.24 16.11
CA ASP A 216 7.39 -12.93 16.78
C ASP A 216 8.63 -12.04 16.53
N TYR A 217 9.52 -12.40 15.61
CA TYR A 217 10.65 -11.56 15.25
C TYR A 217 10.22 -10.51 14.23
N GLU A 218 9.84 -9.34 14.73
CA GLU A 218 9.92 -8.09 13.98
C GLU A 218 11.39 -7.83 13.58
N TRP A 219 11.71 -8.04 12.31
CA TRP A 219 12.99 -7.58 11.77
C TRP A 219 12.92 -6.07 11.52
N MET A 220 13.33 -5.28 12.52
CA MET A 220 13.68 -3.88 12.30
C MET A 220 14.95 -3.83 11.44
N THR A 221 14.79 -3.61 10.14
CA THR A 221 15.94 -3.29 9.29
C THR A 221 16.26 -1.81 9.49
N THR A 222 17.37 -1.50 10.15
CA THR A 222 17.97 -0.17 10.02
C THR A 222 18.57 -0.10 8.63
N SER A 223 17.96 0.66 7.73
CA SER A 223 18.52 0.92 6.40
C SER A 223 19.98 1.36 6.53
N ASN A 224 20.84 0.76 5.69
CA ASN A 224 22.28 0.96 5.63
C ASN A 224 22.68 2.45 5.56
N ILE A 225 22.88 3.10 6.70
CA ILE A 225 23.71 4.31 6.77
C ILE A 225 25.14 3.81 6.87
N ARG A 226 25.78 3.64 5.70
CA ARG A 226 27.24 3.55 5.65
C ARG A 226 27.76 4.92 6.06
N TYR A 227 28.22 5.06 7.30
CA TYR A 227 29.02 6.21 7.72
C TYR A 227 30.32 6.19 6.90
N THR A 228 30.36 6.93 5.80
CA THR A 228 31.64 7.44 5.28
C THR A 228 31.92 8.74 6.02
N SER A 229 32.81 8.64 7.00
CA SER A 229 33.44 9.75 7.71
C SER A 229 33.87 10.86 6.75
N TRP A 230 33.36 12.07 6.99
CA TRP A 230 34.09 13.28 6.67
C TRP A 230 34.54 13.90 7.99
N LEU A 231 35.85 14.17 8.05
CA LEU A 231 36.70 14.56 9.18
C LEU A 231 37.36 13.38 9.91
#